data_AF-A0A9X9F0H6-F1
#
_entry.id   AF-A0A9X9F0H6-F1
#
_cell.length_a   1.000
_cell.length_b   1.000
_cell.length_c   1.000
_cell.angle_alpha   90.00
_cell.angle_beta   90.00
_cell.angle_gamma   90.00
#
_symmetry.space_group_name_H-M   'P 1'
#
loop_
_entity.id
_entity.type
_entity.pdbx_description
1 polymer ?
#
loop_
_entity_poly.entity_id
_entity_poly.type
_entity_poly.pdbx_seq_one_letter_code
_entity_poly.pdbx_strand_id
1 'polypeptide(L)'
;LYSVFLYIGNIVNKQFQETKYMRGISINEIVENVVIDRRVKKKKGKSYSLEVERTNISRRSAEISVSTLSSMSLIYEKTMHPYKFLISTYRGQQVLIELGKRKKINKER
;
A
#
# COMPACT_ATOMS: atom_id res chain seq x y z
N LEU A 1 -4.70 -2.35 3.80
CA LEU A 1 -3.54 -2.23 4.70
C LEU A 1 -2.25 -2.79 4.08
N TYR A 2 -2.07 -4.11 3.95
CA TYR A 2 -0.79 -4.70 3.48
C TYR A 2 -0.33 -4.21 2.10
N SER A 3 -1.21 -4.22 1.09
CA SER A 3 -0.85 -3.77 -0.27
C SER A 3 -0.40 -2.31 -0.30
N VAL A 4 -1.05 -1.45 0.50
CA VAL A 4 -0.66 -0.04 0.66
C VAL A 4 0.71 0.09 1.32
N PHE A 5 0.94 -0.65 2.41
CA PHE A 5 2.22 -0.60 3.12
C PHE A 5 3.39 -1.05 2.25
N LEU A 6 3.21 -2.16 1.54
CA LEU A 6 4.21 -2.69 0.63
C LEU A 6 4.50 -1.71 -0.52
N TYR A 7 3.46 -1.09 -1.07
CA TYR A 7 3.62 -0.12 -2.15
C TYR A 7 4.40 1.13 -1.69
N ILE A 8 4.04 1.72 -0.55
CA ILE A 8 4.78 2.85 0.04
C ILE A 8 6.25 2.47 0.23
N GLY A 9 6.51 1.32 0.87
CA GLY A 9 7.86 0.84 1.14
C GLY A 9 8.71 0.67 -0.12
N ASN A 10 8.14 0.05 -1.15
CA ASN A 10 8.82 -0.21 -2.41
C ASN A 10 9.17 1.09 -3.14
N ILE A 11 8.23 2.04 -3.22
CA ILE A 11 8.47 3.32 -3.90
C ILE A 11 9.50 4.16 -3.15
N VAL A 12 9.37 4.28 -1.83
CA VAL A 12 10.32 5.06 -1.01
C VAL A 12 11.72 4.46 -1.08
N ASN A 13 11.85 3.13 -1.01
CA ASN A 13 13.14 2.47 -1.15
C ASN A 13 13.72 2.68 -2.56
N LYS A 14 12.91 2.55 -3.61
CA LYS A 14 13.34 2.81 -4.99
C LYS A 14 13.87 4.25 -5.15
N GLN A 15 13.13 5.25 -4.67
CA GLN A 15 13.55 6.65 -4.68
C GLN A 15 14.91 6.84 -3.98
N PHE A 16 15.08 6.20 -2.81
CA PHE A 16 16.33 6.27 -2.06
C PHE A 16 17.51 5.61 -2.80
N GLN A 17 17.29 4.47 -3.44
CA GLN A 17 18.35 3.81 -4.22
C GLN A 17 18.78 4.67 -5.41
N GLU A 18 17.82 5.29 -6.10
CA GLU A 18 18.05 6.09 -7.31
C GLU A 18 18.66 7.47 -7.02
N THR A 19 18.21 8.14 -5.96
CA THR A 19 18.54 9.56 -5.72
C THR A 19 19.27 9.84 -4.41
N LYS A 20 19.47 8.81 -3.57
CA LYS A 20 19.90 8.95 -2.16
C LYS A 20 18.98 9.84 -1.31
N TYR A 21 17.79 10.17 -1.81
CA TYR A 21 16.79 10.99 -1.15
C TYR A 21 15.41 10.31 -1.19
N MET A 22 14.63 10.47 -0.11
CA MET A 22 13.27 9.95 -0.01
C MET A 22 12.28 11.09 -0.17
N ARG A 23 11.70 11.25 -1.36
CA ARG A 23 10.62 12.22 -1.60
C ARG A 23 9.34 11.82 -0.88
N GLY A 24 9.08 10.52 -0.77
CA GLY A 24 7.83 9.97 -0.28
C GLY A 24 6.78 9.82 -1.38
N ILE A 25 5.57 9.48 -0.98
CA ILE A 25 4.46 9.19 -1.89
C ILE A 25 3.15 9.84 -1.42
N SER A 26 2.35 10.35 -2.34
CA SER A 26 1.04 10.93 -2.05
C SER A 26 -0.06 9.87 -1.95
N ILE A 27 -1.19 10.22 -1.32
CA ILE A 27 -2.38 9.36 -1.29
C ILE A 27 -2.96 9.16 -2.69
N ASN A 28 -2.86 10.15 -3.57
CA ASN A 28 -3.32 10.04 -4.95
C ASN A 28 -2.56 8.94 -5.70
N GLU A 29 -1.23 8.93 -5.59
CA GLU A 29 -0.40 7.88 -6.19
C GLU A 29 -0.75 6.49 -5.64
N ILE A 30 -1.08 6.37 -4.35
CA ILE A 30 -1.55 5.10 -3.76
C ILE A 30 -2.87 4.65 -4.41
N VAL A 31 -3.84 5.55 -4.54
CA VAL A 31 -5.15 5.25 -5.15
C VAL A 31 -4.98 4.80 -6.59
N GLU A 32 -4.11 5.46 -7.36
CA GLU A 32 -3.88 5.18 -8.78
C GLU A 32 -3.12 3.87 -9.03
N ASN A 33 -2.27 3.42 -8.10
CA ASN A 33 -1.35 2.31 -8.35
C ASN A 33 -1.59 1.07 -7.49
N VAL A 34 -2.32 1.17 -6.38
CA VAL A 34 -2.60 0.01 -5.53
C VAL A 34 -3.90 -0.68 -5.96
N VAL A 35 -3.72 -1.83 -6.61
CA VAL A 35 -4.81 -2.71 -7.03
C VAL A 35 -5.14 -3.70 -5.91
N ILE A 36 -6.43 -3.90 -5.66
CA ILE A 36 -6.95 -4.88 -4.72
C ILE A 36 -8.00 -5.77 -5.38
N ASP A 37 -8.05 -7.02 -4.93
CA ASP A 37 -9.08 -7.97 -5.30
C ASP A 37 -10.35 -7.65 -4.50
N ARG A 38 -11.47 -7.39 -5.18
CA ARG A 38 -12.79 -7.20 -4.58
C ARG A 38 -13.76 -8.26 -5.07
N ARG A 39 -14.56 -8.80 -4.16
CA ARG A 39 -15.67 -9.67 -4.53
C ARG A 39 -16.85 -8.81 -4.96
N VAL A 40 -17.24 -8.92 -6.22
CA VAL A 40 -18.36 -8.21 -6.81
C VAL A 40 -19.46 -9.19 -7.15
N LYS A 41 -20.72 -8.78 -6.97
CA LYS A 41 -21.86 -9.56 -7.43
C LYS A 41 -22.05 -9.30 -8.92
N LYS A 42 -21.84 -10.32 -9.75
CA LYS A 42 -22.20 -10.27 -11.17
C LYS A 42 -23.50 -11.01 -11.41
N LYS A 43 -24.36 -10.44 -12.25
CA LYS A 43 -25.64 -11.04 -12.60
C LYS A 43 -25.38 -12.14 -13.62
N LYS A 44 -25.86 -13.36 -13.33
CA LYS A 44 -25.80 -14.52 -14.22
C LYS A 44 -27.23 -15.00 -14.47
N GLY A 45 -27.88 -14.41 -15.48
CA GLY A 45 -29.30 -14.62 -15.76
C GLY A 45 -30.20 -14.13 -14.63
N LYS A 46 -30.94 -15.06 -13.99
CA LYS A 46 -31.79 -14.81 -12.81
C LYS A 46 -31.04 -14.91 -11.47
N SER A 47 -29.76 -15.29 -11.49
CA SER A 47 -28.93 -15.52 -10.29
C SER A 47 -27.77 -14.53 -10.18
N TYR A 48 -27.04 -14.56 -9.06
CA TYR A 48 -25.81 -13.78 -8.87
C TYR A 48 -24.63 -14.71 -8.59
N SER A 49 -23.49 -14.48 -9.25
CA SER A 49 -22.19 -15.05 -8.91
C SER A 49 -21.36 -14.02 -8.15
N LEU A 50 -20.61 -14.47 -7.14
CA LEU A 50 -19.54 -13.66 -6.54
C LEU A 50 -18.28 -13.89 -7.34
N GLU A 51 -17.85 -12.87 -8.08
CA GLU A 51 -16.63 -12.90 -8.86
C GLU A 51 -15.58 -11.99 -8.24
N VAL A 52 -14.30 -12.36 -8.40
CA VAL A 52 -13.19 -11.52 -7.97
C VAL A 52 -12.83 -10.57 -9.10
N GLU A 53 -12.87 -9.28 -8.83
CA GLU A 53 -12.48 -8.23 -9.75
C GLU A 53 -11.29 -7.44 -9.19
N ARG A 54 -10.32 -7.16 -10.05
CA ARG A 54 -9.15 -6.34 -9.72
C ARG A 54 -9.49 -4.89 -9.96
N THR A 55 -9.50 -4.11 -8.89
CA THR A 55 -9.83 -2.68 -8.96
C THR A 55 -8.86 -1.88 -8.10
N ASN A 56 -8.67 -0.61 -8.44
CA ASN A 56 -7.92 0.31 -7.60
C ASN A 56 -8.56 0.47 -6.22
N ILE A 57 -7.71 0.64 -5.21
CA ILE A 57 -8.15 0.94 -3.86
C ILE A 57 -8.93 2.26 -3.84
N SER A 58 -10.03 2.32 -3.09
CA SER A 58 -10.76 3.58 -2.93
C SER A 58 -9.93 4.57 -2.11
N ARG A 59 -10.12 5.88 -2.34
CA ARG A 59 -9.47 6.93 -1.54
C ARG A 59 -9.68 6.73 -0.04
N ARG A 60 -10.93 6.51 0.39
CA ARG A 60 -11.28 6.26 1.79
C ARG A 60 -10.52 5.06 2.37
N SER A 61 -10.41 3.96 1.61
CA SER A 61 -9.67 2.78 2.05
C SER A 61 -8.15 3.01 2.11
N ALA A 62 -7.61 3.83 1.19
CA ALA A 62 -6.21 4.25 1.23
C ALA A 62 -5.93 5.11 2.46
N GLU A 63 -6.76 6.13 2.73
CA GLU A 63 -6.67 7.01 3.91
C GLU A 63 -6.74 6.23 5.22
N ILE A 64 -7.70 5.30 5.36
CA ILE A 64 -7.80 4.42 6.54
C ILE A 64 -6.53 3.57 6.69
N SER A 65 -6.01 3.03 5.59
CA SER A 65 -4.76 2.24 5.63
C SER A 65 -3.59 3.11 6.07
N VAL A 66 -3.46 4.33 5.56
CA VAL A 66 -2.42 5.30 5.91
C VAL A 66 -2.53 5.69 7.39
N SER A 67 -3.72 6.04 7.86
CA SER A 67 -3.99 6.36 9.27
C SER A 67 -3.61 5.20 10.19
N THR A 68 -3.93 3.97 9.80
CA THR A 68 -3.58 2.76 10.55
C THR A 68 -2.06 2.56 10.60
N LEU A 69 -1.37 2.69 9.45
CA LEU A 69 0.09 2.54 9.39
C LEU A 69 0.82 3.63 10.20
N SER A 70 0.30 4.85 10.19
CA SER A 70 0.82 5.95 10.99
C SER A 70 0.63 5.70 12.48
N SER A 71 -0.55 5.21 12.89
CA SER A 71 -0.82 4.81 14.28
C SER A 71 0.11 3.69 14.76
N MET A 72 0.56 2.81 13.85
CA MET A 72 1.55 1.77 14.13
C MET A 72 3.01 2.27 14.09
N SER A 73 3.24 3.56 13.87
CA SER A 73 4.57 4.16 13.71
C SER A 73 5.40 3.54 12.57
N LEU A 74 4.74 3.00 11.54
CA LEU A 74 5.41 2.38 10.39
C LEU A 74 5.67 3.37 9.25
N ILE A 75 4.90 4.46 9.23
CA ILE A 75 5.06 5.58 8.28
C ILE A 75 4.89 6.90 9.03
N TYR A 76 5.40 7.97 8.44
CA TYR A 76 5.14 9.34 8.88
C TYR A 76 4.76 10.23 7.69
N GLU A 77 4.04 11.31 7.98
CA GLU A 77 3.69 12.35 7.02
C GLU A 77 4.77 13.44 7.01
N LYS A 78 5.32 13.73 5.84
CA LYS A 78 6.13 14.92 5.57
C LYS A 78 5.27 15.93 4.82
N THR A 79 4.94 17.04 5.45
CA THR A 79 4.24 18.16 4.83
C THR A 79 5.20 18.94 3.93
N MET A 80 4.88 19.03 2.64
CA MET A 80 5.51 19.93 1.68
C MET A 80 4.41 20.67 0.95
N HIS A 81 4.05 21.85 1.45
CA HIS A 81 2.92 22.63 0.94
C HIS A 81 2.91 22.69 -0.60
N PRO A 82 1.79 22.38 -1.28
CA PRO A 82 0.45 22.08 -0.74
C PRO A 82 0.18 20.59 -0.45
N TYR A 83 1.20 19.73 -0.56
CA TYR A 83 1.06 18.27 -0.51
C TYR A 83 1.52 17.64 0.80
N LYS A 84 1.03 16.43 1.07
CA LYS A 84 1.51 15.55 2.12
C LYS A 84 2.13 14.31 1.48
N PHE A 85 3.38 14.02 1.85
CA PHE A 85 4.10 12.84 1.39
C PHE A 85 4.25 11.84 2.52
N LEU A 86 4.01 10.58 2.20
CA LEU A 86 4.12 9.45 3.11
C LEU A 86 5.49 8.81 2.94
N ILE A 87 6.20 8.63 4.06
CA ILE A 87 7.53 8.03 4.08
C ILE A 87 7.52 6.92 5.12
N SER A 88 8.15 5.78 4.81
CA SER A 88 8.34 4.69 5.76
C SER A 88 9.36 5.06 6.84
N THR A 89 9.05 4.74 8.08
CA THR A 89 10.00 4.88 9.19
C THR A 89 11.05 3.77 9.14
N TYR A 90 12.13 3.90 9.92
CA TYR A 90 13.10 2.82 10.10
C TYR A 90 12.42 1.51 10.56
N ARG A 91 11.52 1.60 11.55
CA ARG A 91 10.69 0.47 12.00
C ARG A 91 9.83 -0.09 10.88
N GLY A 92 9.20 0.78 10.08
CA GLY A 92 8.43 0.38 8.90
C GLY A 92 9.26 -0.47 7.93
N GLN A 93 10.49 -0.05 7.65
CA GLN A 93 11.40 -0.79 6.78
C GLN A 93 11.79 -2.15 7.35
N GLN A 94 12.09 -2.24 8.66
CA GLN A 94 12.38 -3.52 9.31
C GLN A 94 11.19 -4.49 9.18
N VAL A 95 9.96 -4.02 9.39
CA VAL A 95 8.75 -4.84 9.24
C VAL A 95 8.57 -5.27 7.79
N LEU A 96 8.80 -4.40 6.80
CA LEU A 96 8.70 -4.75 5.38
C LEU A 96 9.72 -5.85 4.99
N ILE A 97 10.95 -5.75 5.48
CA ILE A 97 11.99 -6.76 5.27
C ILE A 97 11.53 -8.11 5.83
N GLU A 98 11.03 -8.12 7.07
CA GLU A 98 10.55 -9.34 7.73
C GLU A 98 9.34 -9.96 7.01
N LEU A 99 8.37 -9.14 6.58
CA LEU A 99 7.23 -9.60 5.78
C LEU A 99 7.69 -10.19 4.45
N GLY A 100 8.69 -9.59 3.81
CA GLY A 100 9.32 -10.12 2.59
C GLY A 100 9.96 -11.49 2.81
N LYS A 101 10.66 -11.70 3.93
CA LYS A 101 11.25 -13.00 4.30
C LYS A 101 10.17 -14.06 4.51
N ARG A 102 9.13 -13.76 5.30
CA ARG A 102 8.02 -14.70 5.57
C ARG A 102 7.30 -15.14 4.30
N LYS A 103 7.13 -14.22 3.35
CA LYS A 103 6.50 -14.54 2.05
C LYS A 103 7.32 -15.53 1.22
N LYS A 104 8.66 -15.45 1.27
CA LYS A 104 9.53 -16.40 0.57
C LYS A 104 9.41 -17.81 1.16
N ILE A 105 9.47 -17.90 2.49
CA ILE A 105 9.32 -19.18 3.22
C ILE A 105 7.99 -19.86 2.89
N ASN A 106 6.89 -19.11 2.86
CA ASN A 106 5.57 -19.65 2.53
C ASN A 106 5.39 -20.02 1.05
N LYS A 107 6.28 -19.60 0.15
CA LYS A 107 6.24 -19.97 -1.27
C LYS A 107 7.07 -21.24 -1.55
N GLU A 108 8.04 -21.54 -0.68
CA GLU A 108 8.91 -22.72 -0.75
C GLU A 108 8.32 -23.93 -0.02
N ARG A 109 7.22 -23.74 0.73
CA ARG A 109 6.38 -24.78 1.33
C ARG A 109 5.17 -25.05 0.44
#